data_AF-A0A1G5ZPA5-F1
#
_entry.id   AF-A0A1G5ZPA5-F1
#
_cell.length_a   1.000
_cell.length_b   1.000
_cell.length_c   1.000
_cell.angle_alpha   90.00
_cell.angle_beta   90.00
_cell.angle_gamma   90.00
#
_symmetry.space_group_name_H-M   'P 1'
#
loop_
_entity.id
_entity.type
_entity.pdbx_description
1 polymer ?
#
loop_
_entity_poly.entity_id
_entity_poly.type
_entity_poly.pdbx_seq_one_letter_code
_entity_poly.pdbx_strand_id
1 'polypeptide(L)'
;MIYYFRTMKDFLDYLKWKPTWIGIIVGSVFYFLLAQAYVYPTFTFDFSVIYKWSTWVQNAFFQLWMTITFYFIFWKPNPKLREKVNPQKSEGSK
;
A
#
# COMPACT_ATOMS: atom_id res chain seq x y z
N MET A 1 -21.75 -16.46 -3.87
CA MET A 1 -20.73 -16.19 -4.91
C MET A 1 -20.69 -14.72 -5.35
N ILE A 2 -21.84 -14.05 -5.54
CA ILE A 2 -21.93 -12.65 -6.01
C ILE A 2 -21.22 -11.63 -5.08
N TYR A 3 -21.26 -11.83 -3.76
CA TYR A 3 -20.60 -10.96 -2.79
C TYR A 3 -19.06 -10.92 -2.91
N TYR A 4 -18.45 -12.06 -3.25
CA TYR A 4 -16.99 -12.15 -3.39
C TYR A 4 -16.51 -11.36 -4.61
N PHE A 5 -17.28 -11.41 -5.70
CA PHE A 5 -16.98 -10.71 -6.95
C PHE A 5 -17.07 -9.19 -6.79
N ARG A 6 -18.07 -8.70 -6.04
CA ARG A 6 -18.20 -7.28 -5.70
C ARG A 6 -17.03 -6.81 -4.83
N THR A 7 -16.61 -7.62 -3.87
CA THR A 7 -15.48 -7.30 -2.97
C THR A 7 -14.15 -7.24 -3.73
N MET A 8 -13.93 -8.12 -4.71
CA MET A 8 -12.72 -8.08 -5.54
C MET A 8 -12.68 -6.86 -6.46
N LYS A 9 -13.81 -6.49 -7.08
CA LYS A 9 -13.89 -5.28 -7.91
C LYS A 9 -13.54 -4.03 -7.10
N ASP A 10 -14.10 -3.91 -5.90
CA ASP A 10 -13.85 -2.81 -4.98
C ASP A 10 -12.39 -2.72 -4.51
N PHE A 11 -11.72 -3.86 -4.33
CA PHE A 11 -10.30 -3.93 -3.98
C PHE A 11 -9.41 -3.53 -5.16
N LEU A 12 -9.77 -3.94 -6.38
CA LEU A 12 -9.05 -3.51 -7.59
C LEU A 12 -9.23 -2.02 -7.84
N ASP A 13 -10.42 -1.46 -7.59
CA ASP A 13 -10.66 -0.02 -7.69
C ASP A 13 -9.87 0.75 -6.61
N TYR A 14 -9.72 0.20 -5.41
CA TYR A 14 -8.83 0.73 -4.37
C TYR A 14 -7.36 0.72 -4.81
N LEU A 15 -6.89 -0.37 -5.43
CA LEU A 15 -5.54 -0.46 -5.97
C LEU A 15 -5.30 0.53 -7.11
N LYS A 16 -6.29 0.82 -7.95
CA LYS A 16 -6.17 1.83 -9.03
C LYS A 16 -6.15 3.27 -8.52
N TRP A 17 -6.45 3.48 -7.23
CA TRP A 17 -6.52 4.80 -6.64
C TRP A 17 -5.10 5.36 -6.42
N LYS A 18 -4.83 6.56 -6.97
CA LYS A 18 -3.50 7.19 -6.92
C LYS A 18 -2.95 7.33 -5.47
N PRO A 19 -3.75 7.72 -4.46
CA PRO A 19 -3.29 7.78 -3.07
C PRO A 19 -2.81 6.44 -2.51
N THR A 20 -3.39 5.32 -2.95
CA THR A 20 -2.94 3.98 -2.53
C THR A 20 -1.49 3.73 -2.95
N TRP A 21 -1.14 4.08 -4.20
CA TRP A 21 0.24 3.96 -4.69
C TRP A 21 1.20 4.91 -3.99
N ILE A 22 0.77 6.15 -3.71
CA ILE A 22 1.56 7.09 -2.91
C ILE A 22 1.84 6.49 -1.53
N GLY A 23 0.84 5.89 -0.88
CA GLY A 23 0.99 5.19 0.38
C GLY A 23 1.98 4.02 0.31
N ILE A 24 1.92 3.21 -0.74
CA ILE A 24 2.87 2.11 -0.97
C ILE A 24 4.30 2.62 -1.15
N ILE A 25 4.50 3.72 -1.89
CA ILE A 25 5.82 4.34 -2.10
C ILE A 25 6.36 4.88 -0.77
N VAL A 26 5.57 5.68 -0.05
CA VAL A 26 5.96 6.25 1.25
C VAL A 26 6.26 5.14 2.26
N GLY A 27 5.41 4.12 2.32
CA GLY A 27 5.61 2.94 3.15
C GLY A 27 6.89 2.18 2.80
N SER A 28 7.23 2.08 1.51
CA SER A 28 8.45 1.41 1.06
C SER A 28 9.68 2.19 1.50
N VAL A 29 9.71 3.50 1.27
CA VAL A 29 10.79 4.38 1.74
C VAL A 29 10.95 4.28 3.26
N PHE A 30 9.83 4.29 4.00
CA PHE A 30 9.85 4.14 5.45
C PHE A 30 10.39 2.78 5.90
N TYR A 31 10.03 1.69 5.21
CA TYR A 31 10.59 0.37 5.48
C TYR A 31 12.10 0.34 5.26
N PHE A 32 12.61 0.91 4.16
CA PHE A 32 14.05 1.03 3.92
C PHE A 32 14.74 1.86 5.01
N LEU A 33 14.13 2.96 5.46
CA LEU A 33 14.69 3.79 6.53
C LEU A 33 14.70 3.09 7.89
N LEU A 34 13.62 2.40 8.29
CA LEU A 34 13.54 1.75 9.59
C LEU A 34 14.24 0.39 9.65
N ALA A 35 14.02 -0.47 8.66
CA ALA A 35 14.53 -1.83 8.69
C ALA A 35 16.04 -1.88 8.44
N GLN A 36 16.63 -0.86 7.81
CA GLN A 36 18.05 -0.85 7.44
C GLN A 36 18.90 0.16 8.20
N ALA A 37 18.27 1.09 8.95
CA ALA A 37 18.99 1.85 9.98
C ALA A 37 19.41 0.98 11.18
N TYR A 38 18.92 -0.27 11.29
CA TYR A 38 19.11 -1.10 12.47
C TYR A 38 20.22 -2.17 12.35
N VAL A 39 21.25 -1.95 11.52
CA VAL A 39 22.37 -2.91 11.40
C VAL A 39 23.59 -2.50 12.24
N TYR A 40 23.69 -1.25 12.72
CA TYR A 40 24.75 -0.82 13.61
C TYR A 40 24.24 0.24 14.62
N PRO A 41 24.78 0.28 15.86
CA PRO A 41 24.46 1.34 16.82
C PRO A 41 24.98 2.73 16.39
N THR A 42 25.78 2.80 15.34
CA THR A 42 26.17 4.04 14.66
C THR A 42 25.13 4.35 13.60
N PHE A 43 24.52 5.54 13.62
CA PHE A 43 23.57 6.08 12.63
C PHE A 43 24.20 6.21 11.22
N THR A 44 24.66 5.11 10.65
CA THR A 44 25.27 5.01 9.34
C THR A 44 24.31 4.23 8.45
N PHE A 45 23.83 4.89 7.38
CA PHE A 45 22.95 4.27 6.40
C PHE A 45 23.74 3.34 5.49
N ASP A 46 23.48 2.04 5.58
CA ASP A 46 24.02 1.06 4.64
C ASP A 46 23.07 0.88 3.44
N PHE A 47 23.33 1.62 2.36
CA PHE A 47 22.56 1.53 1.12
C PHE A 47 22.82 0.24 0.33
N SER A 48 23.79 -0.60 0.72
CA SER A 48 24.08 -1.87 0.04
C SER A 48 22.88 -2.84 0.06
N VAL A 49 22.00 -2.67 1.04
CA VAL A 49 20.81 -3.49 1.23
C VAL A 49 19.75 -3.22 0.15
N ILE A 50 19.80 -2.08 -0.55
CA ILE A 50 18.98 -1.82 -1.74
C ILE A 50 19.34 -2.79 -2.87
N TYR A 51 20.57 -3.29 -2.94
CA TYR A 51 20.97 -4.25 -3.97
C TYR A 51 20.62 -5.70 -3.62
N LYS A 52 20.18 -5.97 -2.38
CA LYS A 52 19.83 -7.33 -1.93
C LYS A 52 18.42 -7.68 -2.35
N TRP A 53 18.27 -8.71 -3.18
CA TRP A 53 16.97 -9.21 -3.62
C TRP A 53 16.05 -9.61 -2.45
N SER A 54 16.62 -10.22 -1.40
CA SER A 54 15.86 -10.65 -0.20
C SER A 54 15.12 -9.50 0.47
N THR A 55 15.69 -8.30 0.48
CA THR A 55 15.10 -7.10 1.04
C THR A 55 13.87 -6.63 0.25
N TRP A 56 13.93 -6.69 -1.08
CA TRP A 56 12.79 -6.34 -1.93
C TRP A 56 11.64 -7.32 -1.74
N VAL A 57 11.93 -8.60 -1.58
CA VAL A 57 10.93 -9.63 -1.28
C VAL A 57 10.26 -9.33 0.07
N GLN A 58 11.04 -9.04 1.12
CA GLN A 58 10.49 -8.71 2.44
C GLN A 58 9.67 -7.41 2.42
N ASN A 59 10.15 -6.37 1.72
CA ASN A 59 9.40 -5.13 1.53
C ASN A 59 8.08 -5.39 0.78
N ALA A 60 8.11 -6.20 -0.29
CA ALA A 60 6.91 -6.52 -1.06
C ALA A 60 5.85 -7.24 -0.19
N PHE A 61 6.26 -8.21 0.64
CA PHE A 61 5.36 -8.86 1.59
C PHE A 61 4.79 -7.88 2.62
N PHE A 62 5.64 -7.00 3.17
CA PHE A 62 5.21 -5.98 4.12
C PHE A 62 4.20 -5.01 3.49
N GLN A 63 4.46 -4.52 2.28
CA GLN A 63 3.54 -3.65 1.54
C GLN A 63 2.21 -4.35 1.23
N LEU A 64 2.24 -5.62 0.82
CA LEU A 64 1.04 -6.41 0.59
C LEU A 64 0.19 -6.49 1.86
N TRP A 65 0.81 -6.83 2.98
CA TRP A 65 0.12 -6.95 4.26
C TRP A 65 -0.46 -5.61 4.74
N MET A 66 0.31 -4.53 4.64
CA MET A 66 -0.16 -3.18 4.99
C MET A 66 -1.30 -2.72 4.08
N THR A 67 -1.20 -2.94 2.77
CA THR A 67 -2.23 -2.54 1.79
C THR A 67 -3.55 -3.27 2.05
N ILE A 68 -3.49 -4.57 2.33
CA ILE A 68 -4.67 -5.37 2.70
C ILE A 68 -5.25 -4.84 4.02
N THR A 69 -4.41 -4.63 5.03
CA THR A 69 -4.84 -4.13 6.35
C THR A 69 -5.50 -2.76 6.25
N PHE A 70 -4.90 -1.81 5.53
CA PHE A 70 -5.48 -0.49 5.28
C PHE A 70 -6.82 -0.57 4.53
N TYR A 71 -6.93 -1.45 3.53
CA TYR A 71 -8.19 -1.68 2.83
C TYR A 71 -9.29 -2.13 3.80
N PHE A 72 -9.02 -3.08 4.69
CA PHE A 72 -10.04 -3.60 5.61
C PHE A 72 -10.35 -2.67 6.78
N ILE A 73 -9.39 -1.87 7.26
CA ILE A 73 -9.58 -0.98 8.42
C ILE A 73 -10.20 0.36 8.01
N PHE A 74 -9.77 0.95 6.90
CA PHE A 74 -10.19 2.31 6.53
C PHE A 74 -11.16 2.32 5.35
N TRP A 75 -10.94 1.47 4.34
CA TRP A 75 -11.66 1.58 3.07
C TRP A 75 -12.92 0.71 2.98
N LYS A 76 -12.95 -0.46 3.64
CA LYS A 76 -14.12 -1.34 3.71
C LYS A 76 -15.23 -0.81 4.64
N PRO A 77 -14.96 -0.29 5.85
CA PRO A 77 -16.02 0.14 6.77
C PRO A 77 -16.54 1.56 6.49
N ASN A 78 -15.81 2.39 5.75
CA ASN A 78 -16.23 3.78 5.44
C ASN A 78 -16.51 4.02 3.95
N PRO A 79 -17.60 3.47 3.39
CA PRO A 79 -17.97 3.69 1.99
C PRO A 79 -18.29 5.16 1.66
N LYS A 80 -18.69 5.97 2.66
CA LYS A 80 -18.95 7.42 2.49
C LYS A 80 -17.69 8.24 2.19
N LEU A 81 -16.52 7.79 2.67
CA LEU A 81 -15.23 8.40 2.31
C LEU A 81 -14.83 8.02 0.87
N ARG A 82 -15.24 6.84 0.38
CA ARG A 82 -14.98 6.45 -1.03
C ARG A 82 -15.64 7.40 -2.02
N GLU A 83 -16.88 7.80 -1.78
CA GLU A 83 -17.63 8.65 -2.72
C GLU A 83 -17.14 10.11 -2.74
N LYS A 84 -16.70 10.65 -1.59
CA LYS A 84 -16.15 12.01 -1.54
C LYS A 84 -14.74 12.14 -2.11
N VAL A 85 -13.92 11.09 -2.00
CA VAL A 85 -12.46 11.19 -2.26
C VAL A 85 -12.03 10.42 -3.52
N ASN A 86 -12.93 9.68 -4.18
CA ASN A 86 -12.59 8.95 -5.42
C ASN A 86 -13.08 9.69 -6.69
N PRO A 87 -12.30 10.66 -7.23
CA PRO A 87 -12.65 11.37 -8.46
C PRO A 87 -12.69 10.46 -9.70
N GLN A 88 -12.15 9.24 -9.63
CA GLN A 88 -12.14 8.30 -10.76
C GLN A 88 -13.52 7.68 -11.04
N LYS A 89 -14.47 7.78 -10.09
CA LYS A 89 -15.84 7.28 -10.31
C LYS A 89 -16.74 8.28 -11.06
N SER A 90 -16.40 9.58 -11.06
CA SER A 90 -17.19 10.60 -11.78
C SER A 90 -16.89 10.65 -13.29
N GLU A 91 -15.75 10.09 -13.74
CA GLU A 91 -15.38 10.09 -15.16
C GLU A 91 -16.01 8.93 -15.96
N GLY A 92 -16.64 7.94 -15.29
CA GLY A 92 -17.23 6.76 -15.94
C GLY A 92 -18.75 6.78 -16.09
N SER A 93 -19.41 7.91 -15.82
CA SER A 93 -20.86 8.08 -16.01
C SER A 93 -21.15 8.92 -17.25
N LYS A 94 -20.80 8.39 -18.43
CA LYS A 94 -21.38 8.80 -19.71
C LYS A 94 -21.63 7.56 -20.55
#